data_AF-A0A842R9A2-F1
#
_entry.id   AF-A0A842R9A2-F1
#
_cell.length_a   1.000
_cell.length_b   1.000
_cell.length_c   1.000
_cell.angle_alpha   90.00
_cell.angle_beta   90.00
_cell.angle_gamma   90.00
#
_symmetry.space_group_name_H-M   'P 1'
#
loop_
_entity.id
_entity.type
_entity.pdbx_description
1 polymer ?
#
loop_
_entity_poly.entity_id
_entity_poly.type
_entity_poly.pdbx_seq_one_letter_code
_entity_poly.pdbx_strand_id
1 'polypeptide(L)'
;MPTCPYCGKDIKPTDKFCLYCGEPLLKTKSDDAPEPDVASHQDSGTGGIEPIGEETIQQEKDATEGLLTSLSSAERKGSGQLFPDTEITPAELQSIEDELKEEDKPFVPDELDTELDPAIKMDIQARIDYHHLGKKIKIVKERLKESISMLEDPDFKKRYDFDDDFRKQNAIRLEALRQIAQQLKKQKEGLESKMSKDMPLMLKNMEIKRLKNQLVELNNSFRMRRIERKPYDKLHSEYSQKLKKALASRKLTNTHLKMWVSRLKTDQEELRNKIELLKGRKASREINKKTFKEKKAEIEKEIEKIGEDISIVEKFIFKD
;
A
#
# COMPACT_ATOMS: atom_id res chain seq x y z
N MET A 1 -21.38 7.64 16.39
CA MET A 1 -20.86 6.34 16.86
C MET A 1 -19.36 6.46 17.03
N PRO A 2 -18.70 5.71 17.93
CA PRO A 2 -17.25 5.70 17.97
C PRO A 2 -16.69 5.00 16.71
N THR A 3 -15.63 5.55 16.14
CA THR A 3 -14.96 5.05 14.93
C THR A 3 -13.55 4.60 15.28
N CYS A 4 -13.07 3.53 14.64
CA CYS A 4 -11.70 3.04 14.82
C CYS A 4 -10.68 4.13 14.41
N PRO A 5 -9.72 4.49 15.27
CA PRO A 5 -8.73 5.54 14.96
C PRO A 5 -7.75 5.14 13.86
N TYR A 6 -7.63 3.84 13.55
CA TYR A 6 -6.71 3.31 12.54
C TYR A 6 -7.35 3.20 11.14
N CYS A 7 -8.60 2.72 11.05
CA CYS A 7 -9.27 2.47 9.76
C CYS A 7 -10.57 3.25 9.52
N GLY A 8 -11.02 4.08 10.47
CA GLY A 8 -12.15 4.99 10.30
C GLY A 8 -13.55 4.35 10.29
N LYS A 9 -13.67 3.02 10.43
CA LYS A 9 -14.97 2.32 10.47
C LYS A 9 -15.62 2.37 11.85
N ASP A 10 -16.95 2.31 11.88
CA ASP A 10 -17.74 2.21 13.12
C ASP A 10 -17.36 0.97 13.93
N ILE A 11 -17.30 1.15 15.25
CA ILE A 11 -16.97 0.12 16.25
C ILE A 11 -17.98 0.18 17.38
N LYS A 12 -18.19 -0.92 18.12
CA LYS A 12 -18.98 -0.86 19.35
C LYS A 12 -18.08 -0.38 20.50
N PRO A 13 -18.58 0.44 21.45
CA PRO A 13 -17.77 0.93 22.57
C PRO A 13 -17.24 -0.17 23.50
N THR A 14 -17.79 -1.38 23.40
CA THR A 14 -17.33 -2.58 24.15
C THR A 14 -16.21 -3.36 23.46
N ASP A 15 -15.91 -3.07 22.19
CA ASP A 15 -14.95 -3.86 21.40
C ASP A 15 -13.51 -3.57 21.85
N LYS A 16 -12.74 -4.62 22.15
CA LYS A 16 -11.31 -4.50 22.53
C LYS A 16 -10.39 -4.34 21.30
N PHE A 17 -10.88 -4.69 20.11
CA PHE A 17 -10.15 -4.68 18.84
C PHE A 17 -11.13 -4.27 17.74
N CYS A 18 -10.67 -3.58 16.71
CA CYS A 18 -11.52 -3.28 15.56
C CYS A 18 -11.76 -4.55 14.73
N LEU A 19 -13.02 -4.94 14.55
CA LEU A 19 -13.44 -6.10 13.75
C LEU A 19 -13.04 -6.02 12.26
N TYR A 20 -12.62 -4.84 11.77
CA TYR A 20 -12.28 -4.63 10.35
C TYR A 20 -10.77 -4.59 10.06
N CYS A 21 -9.94 -4.02 10.94
CA CYS A 21 -8.49 -3.95 10.76
C CYS A 21 -7.69 -4.81 11.76
N GLY A 22 -8.32 -5.34 12.81
CA GLY A 22 -7.69 -6.18 13.83
C GLY A 22 -6.88 -5.42 14.89
N GLU A 23 -6.71 -4.11 14.77
CA GLU A 23 -5.91 -3.33 15.72
C GLU A 23 -6.60 -3.15 17.08
N PRO A 24 -5.85 -3.20 18.20
CA PRO A 24 -6.40 -3.03 19.54
C PRO A 24 -6.92 -1.61 19.75
N LEU A 25 -8.13 -1.51 20.29
CA LEU A 25 -8.74 -0.26 20.68
C LEU A 25 -8.26 0.07 22.08
N LEU A 26 -7.34 1.05 22.18
CA LEU A 26 -6.74 1.48 23.45
C LEU A 26 -7.84 2.00 24.38
N LYS A 27 -8.16 1.21 25.42
CA LYS A 27 -9.09 1.62 26.47
C LYS A 27 -8.53 2.81 27.25
N THR A 28 -9.05 4.01 26.97
CA THR A 28 -9.01 5.09 27.95
C THR A 28 -9.84 4.67 29.17
N LYS A 29 -9.19 4.51 30.32
CA LYS A 29 -9.89 4.20 31.57
C LYS A 29 -10.83 5.34 31.93
N SER A 30 -12.10 5.02 32.12
CA SER A 30 -13.08 5.86 32.81
C SER A 30 -13.82 4.97 33.81
N ASP A 31 -13.05 4.37 34.72
CA ASP A 31 -13.57 3.71 35.92
C ASP A 31 -13.39 4.71 37.07
N ASP A 32 -14.39 5.57 37.29
CA ASP A 32 -14.55 6.32 38.55
C ASP A 32 -16.02 6.79 38.69
N ALA A 33 -16.79 5.96 39.39
CA ALA A 33 -18.02 6.26 40.12
C ALA A 33 -18.28 5.04 41.05
N PRO A 34 -18.94 5.20 42.22
CA PRO A 34 -19.72 6.35 42.67
C PRO A 34 -19.36 6.84 44.10
N GLU A 35 -19.99 7.93 44.55
CA GLU A 35 -20.97 7.92 45.67
C GLU A 35 -21.78 9.24 45.72
N PRO A 36 -22.94 9.29 46.39
CA PRO A 36 -23.98 10.31 46.18
C PRO A 36 -23.98 11.45 47.22
N ASP A 37 -24.66 12.57 46.91
CA ASP A 37 -25.64 13.17 47.84
C ASP A 37 -26.54 14.29 47.25
N VAL A 38 -27.85 14.15 47.53
CA VAL A 38 -28.85 15.18 47.96
C VAL A 38 -29.22 16.42 47.08
N ALA A 39 -30.42 16.31 46.51
CA ALA A 39 -31.55 17.28 46.43
C ALA A 39 -31.49 18.62 45.67
N SER A 40 -32.33 18.73 44.61
CA SER A 40 -33.51 19.63 44.50
C SER A 40 -34.25 19.31 43.17
N HIS A 41 -35.54 18.94 43.15
CA HIS A 41 -36.73 19.83 42.97
C HIS A 41 -36.55 20.87 41.84
N GLN A 42 -37.35 20.92 40.77
CA GLN A 42 -38.82 20.81 40.60
C GLN A 42 -39.18 20.33 39.16
N ASP A 43 -40.25 19.54 38.92
CA ASP A 43 -41.60 19.96 38.40
C ASP A 43 -41.60 20.28 36.88
N SER A 44 -42.54 19.92 35.97
CA SER A 44 -43.93 19.39 36.01
C SER A 44 -44.28 18.57 34.74
N GLY A 45 -45.43 17.88 34.72
CA GLY A 45 -46.22 17.58 33.49
C GLY A 45 -46.22 16.10 33.00
N THR A 46 -47.09 15.19 33.46
CA THR A 46 -48.52 14.96 33.10
C THR A 46 -48.84 14.40 31.69
N GLY A 47 -49.39 13.19 31.62
CA GLY A 47 -50.46 12.83 30.64
C GLY A 47 -50.35 11.50 29.86
N GLY A 48 -51.26 10.53 30.13
CA GLY A 48 -51.54 9.33 29.31
C GLY A 48 -50.81 8.03 29.73
N ILE A 49 -51.42 6.89 30.12
CA ILE A 49 -52.83 6.39 30.08
C ILE A 49 -53.33 6.25 28.61
N GLU A 50 -53.65 5.08 28.04
CA GLU A 50 -53.84 3.70 28.57
C GLU A 50 -53.67 2.60 27.44
N PRO A 51 -54.15 1.31 27.50
CA PRO A 51 -53.29 0.15 27.14
C PRO A 51 -53.90 -0.82 26.08
N ILE A 52 -53.63 -2.13 26.25
CA ILE A 52 -54.25 -3.35 25.66
C ILE A 52 -53.49 -3.99 24.48
N GLY A 53 -53.27 -5.31 24.60
CA GLY A 53 -52.65 -6.15 23.57
C GLY A 53 -52.26 -7.55 24.06
N GLU A 54 -53.13 -8.22 24.84
CA GLU A 54 -52.99 -9.67 25.07
C GLU A 54 -53.39 -10.43 23.81
N GLU A 55 -52.63 -11.45 23.42
CA GLU A 55 -53.22 -12.59 22.72
C GLU A 55 -52.49 -13.90 23.07
N THR A 56 -53.28 -14.90 23.46
CA THR A 56 -52.83 -16.25 23.87
C THR A 56 -53.28 -17.26 22.83
N ILE A 57 -52.39 -18.16 22.40
CA ILE A 57 -52.81 -19.37 21.66
C ILE A 57 -52.13 -20.63 22.27
N GLN A 58 -52.97 -21.65 22.44
CA GLN A 58 -52.72 -22.96 23.08
C GLN A 58 -52.08 -23.96 22.08
N GLN A 59 -51.09 -24.75 22.50
CA GLN A 59 -51.17 -26.18 22.86
C GLN A 59 -51.81 -27.15 21.83
N GLU A 60 -50.94 -27.96 21.19
CA GLU A 60 -51.09 -29.40 20.88
C GLU A 60 -49.65 -30.00 20.87
N LYS A 61 -49.29 -31.26 21.23
CA LYS A 61 -49.95 -32.58 21.47
C LYS A 61 -50.31 -33.40 20.22
N ASP A 62 -50.28 -34.75 20.25
CA ASP A 62 -49.90 -35.74 21.29
C ASP A 62 -49.15 -36.94 20.64
N ALA A 63 -48.51 -37.77 21.48
CA ALA A 63 -48.19 -39.20 21.27
C ALA A 63 -47.43 -39.68 20.00
N THR A 64 -46.26 -40.29 20.22
CA THR A 64 -46.19 -41.76 20.27
C THR A 64 -44.95 -42.22 21.05
N GLU A 65 -45.13 -43.24 21.88
CA GLU A 65 -44.08 -43.81 22.73
C GLU A 65 -43.32 -44.94 22.04
N GLY A 66 -42.08 -45.18 22.51
CA GLY A 66 -41.60 -46.55 22.72
C GLY A 66 -40.95 -47.29 21.54
N LEU A 67 -39.61 -47.32 21.53
CA LEU A 67 -38.95 -48.58 21.91
C LEU A 67 -37.54 -48.31 22.47
N LEU A 68 -37.31 -48.76 23.70
CA LEU A 68 -36.00 -48.73 24.36
C LEU A 68 -35.40 -50.15 24.33
N THR A 69 -34.08 -50.21 24.50
CA THR A 69 -33.27 -51.36 24.97
C THR A 69 -32.57 -52.22 23.91
N SER A 70 -31.30 -52.51 24.23
CA SER A 70 -30.48 -53.66 23.78
C SER A 70 -29.52 -53.44 22.60
N LEU A 71 -28.25 -53.13 22.94
CA LEU A 71 -26.97 -53.68 22.42
C LEU A 71 -25.84 -52.68 22.79
N SER A 72 -25.38 -52.67 24.05
CA SER A 72 -24.29 -53.50 24.56
C SER A 72 -22.93 -53.33 23.83
N SER A 73 -22.01 -52.67 24.52
CA SER A 73 -20.58 -53.01 24.61
C SER A 73 -19.83 -53.38 23.33
N ALA A 74 -19.15 -52.39 22.74
CA ALA A 74 -17.97 -52.63 21.89
C ALA A 74 -16.79 -51.80 22.42
N GLU A 75 -15.95 -52.42 23.26
CA GLU A 75 -14.65 -51.85 23.62
C GLU A 75 -13.82 -51.59 22.35
N ARG A 76 -13.58 -50.32 22.01
CA ARG A 76 -12.46 -49.97 21.13
C ARG A 76 -11.33 -49.38 21.97
N LYS A 77 -10.45 -50.28 22.41
CA LYS A 77 -9.06 -49.98 22.77
C LYS A 77 -8.33 -49.47 21.52
N GLY A 78 -8.62 -48.23 21.14
CA GLY A 78 -7.87 -47.48 20.15
C GLY A 78 -6.53 -47.09 20.76
N SER A 79 -5.47 -47.80 20.35
CA SER A 79 -4.09 -47.53 20.75
C SER A 79 -3.76 -46.04 20.69
N GLY A 80 -3.36 -45.47 21.83
CA GLY A 80 -2.76 -44.15 21.88
C GLY A 80 -1.38 -44.16 21.24
N GLN A 81 -1.34 -44.20 19.90
CA GLN A 81 -0.19 -43.70 19.18
C GLN A 81 -0.08 -42.23 19.56
N LEU A 82 1.00 -41.87 20.27
CA LEU A 82 1.41 -40.49 20.38
C LEU A 82 1.50 -39.97 18.95
N PHE A 83 0.64 -39.01 18.62
CA PHE A 83 0.86 -38.21 17.42
C PHE A 83 2.26 -37.63 17.58
N PRO A 84 3.21 -37.90 16.64
CA PRO A 84 4.50 -37.23 16.72
C PRO A 84 4.24 -35.73 16.77
N ASP A 85 4.96 -35.03 17.65
CA ASP A 85 5.04 -33.57 17.65
C ASP A 85 5.76 -33.12 16.38
N THR A 86 5.08 -33.30 15.24
CA THR A 86 5.47 -32.76 13.96
C THR A 86 5.19 -31.28 14.04
N GLU A 87 6.15 -30.55 14.60
CA GLU A 87 6.13 -29.10 14.52
C GLU A 87 6.05 -28.70 13.05
N ILE A 88 5.01 -27.96 12.72
CA ILE A 88 4.95 -27.18 11.48
C ILE A 88 5.97 -26.05 11.66
N THR A 89 7.22 -26.42 11.44
CA THR A 89 8.38 -25.53 11.49
C THR A 89 8.29 -24.54 10.33
N PRO A 90 9.11 -23.48 10.33
CA PRO A 90 9.30 -22.64 9.14
C PRO A 90 9.49 -23.44 7.85
N ALA A 91 10.05 -24.66 7.92
CA ALA A 91 10.26 -25.56 6.78
C ALA A 91 8.98 -25.99 6.04
N GLU A 92 7.78 -25.94 6.63
CA GLU A 92 6.53 -26.27 5.91
C GLU A 92 5.93 -25.06 5.18
N LEU A 93 6.14 -23.85 5.72
CA LEU A 93 5.94 -22.60 4.99
C LEU A 93 6.97 -22.47 3.85
N GLN A 94 8.19 -22.93 4.13
CA GLN A 94 9.28 -22.99 3.17
C GLN A 94 9.04 -24.08 2.12
N SER A 95 8.46 -25.23 2.45
CA SER A 95 8.10 -26.25 1.45
C SER A 95 7.00 -25.78 0.49
N ILE A 96 6.05 -24.95 0.93
CA ILE A 96 5.10 -24.29 0.00
C ILE A 96 5.82 -23.27 -0.90
N GLU A 97 6.82 -22.56 -0.39
CA GLU A 97 7.66 -21.65 -1.19
C GLU A 97 8.68 -22.37 -2.08
N ASP A 98 9.10 -23.57 -1.71
CA ASP A 98 10.06 -24.41 -2.42
C ASP A 98 9.35 -25.30 -3.46
N GLU A 99 8.10 -25.74 -3.24
CA GLU A 99 7.23 -26.29 -4.28
C GLU A 99 7.04 -25.25 -5.42
N LEU A 100 6.92 -23.96 -5.07
CA LEU A 100 6.86 -22.84 -6.03
C LEU A 100 8.22 -22.51 -6.70
N LYS A 101 9.31 -23.19 -6.30
CA LYS A 101 10.65 -23.15 -6.93
C LYS A 101 10.97 -24.46 -7.68
N GLU A 102 10.56 -25.62 -7.18
CA GLU A 102 10.78 -26.93 -7.84
C GLU A 102 9.83 -27.16 -9.02
N GLU A 103 8.70 -26.45 -9.10
CA GLU A 103 7.98 -26.23 -10.37
C GLU A 103 8.74 -25.30 -11.33
N ASP A 104 10.09 -25.36 -11.36
CA ASP A 104 11.01 -24.78 -12.35
C ASP A 104 11.05 -25.59 -13.67
N LYS A 105 9.99 -26.36 -13.97
CA LYS A 105 9.53 -26.36 -15.37
C LYS A 105 9.32 -24.90 -15.72
N PRO A 106 9.84 -24.37 -16.82
CA PRO A 106 9.58 -22.98 -17.17
C PRO A 106 8.07 -22.83 -17.28
N PHE A 107 7.47 -22.16 -16.29
CA PHE A 107 6.13 -21.65 -16.36
C PHE A 107 6.20 -20.56 -17.42
N VAL A 108 6.03 -21.01 -18.66
CA VAL A 108 5.68 -20.21 -19.82
C VAL A 108 4.15 -20.23 -19.81
N PRO A 109 3.49 -19.36 -19.03
CA PRO A 109 2.10 -19.08 -19.33
C PRO A 109 2.09 -18.48 -20.73
N ASP A 110 1.13 -18.88 -21.58
CA ASP A 110 0.80 -18.15 -22.80
C ASP A 110 0.43 -16.67 -22.50
N GLU A 111 0.22 -16.33 -21.22
CA GLU A 111 0.02 -14.98 -20.70
C GLU A 111 1.32 -14.14 -20.55
N LEU A 112 2.50 -14.60 -21.01
CA LEU A 112 3.75 -13.80 -20.93
C LEU A 112 3.72 -12.52 -21.81
N ASP A 113 2.75 -12.42 -22.72
CA ASP A 113 2.41 -11.19 -23.47
C ASP A 113 1.53 -10.21 -22.66
N THR A 114 1.10 -10.55 -21.44
CA THR A 114 0.30 -9.61 -20.62
C THR A 114 1.17 -8.45 -20.12
N GLU A 115 0.67 -7.22 -20.28
CA GLU A 115 1.38 -6.05 -19.76
C GLU A 115 1.36 -6.00 -18.21
N LEU A 116 2.21 -5.14 -17.62
CA LEU A 116 2.06 -4.73 -16.23
C LEU A 116 0.66 -4.15 -16.02
N ASP A 117 -0.06 -4.72 -15.03
CA ASP A 117 -1.34 -4.25 -14.49
C ASP A 117 -1.46 -2.71 -14.59
N PRO A 118 -2.38 -2.17 -15.41
CA PRO A 118 -2.44 -0.73 -15.69
C PRO A 118 -2.56 0.13 -14.43
N ALA A 119 -3.24 -0.36 -13.38
CA ALA A 119 -3.36 0.36 -12.12
C ALA A 119 -2.01 0.47 -11.39
N ILE A 120 -1.20 -0.59 -11.42
CA ILE A 120 0.16 -0.59 -10.85
C ILE A 120 1.09 0.32 -11.68
N LYS A 121 1.02 0.22 -13.01
CA LYS A 121 1.81 1.05 -13.94
C LYS A 121 1.51 2.55 -13.74
N MET A 122 0.23 2.91 -13.62
CA MET A 122 -0.21 4.29 -13.40
C MET A 122 0.19 4.84 -12.03
N ASP A 123 0.06 4.08 -10.95
CA ASP A 123 0.45 4.56 -9.60
C ASP A 123 1.98 4.75 -9.49
N ILE A 124 2.77 3.84 -10.08
CA ILE A 124 4.24 4.01 -10.13
C ILE A 124 4.63 5.22 -11.00
N GLN A 125 3.99 5.42 -12.16
CA GLN A 125 4.24 6.59 -13.00
C GLN A 125 3.89 7.90 -12.27
N ALA A 126 2.77 7.95 -11.55
CA ALA A 126 2.40 9.11 -10.74
C ALA A 126 3.45 9.43 -9.66
N ARG A 127 4.06 8.40 -9.05
CA ARG A 127 5.17 8.56 -8.07
C ARG A 127 6.46 9.06 -8.73
N ILE A 128 6.78 8.60 -9.93
CA ILE A 128 7.89 9.12 -10.75
C ILE A 128 7.68 10.61 -11.03
N ASP A 129 6.50 10.98 -11.53
CA ASP A 129 6.17 12.38 -11.86
C ASP A 129 6.17 13.28 -10.60
N TYR A 130 5.67 12.77 -9.47
CA TYR A 130 5.71 13.43 -8.16
C TYR A 130 7.15 13.72 -7.69
N HIS A 131 8.07 12.76 -7.87
CA HIS A 131 9.49 12.93 -7.57
C HIS A 131 10.13 14.02 -8.45
N HIS A 132 9.87 13.99 -9.76
CA HIS A 132 10.36 15.01 -10.70
C HIS A 132 9.83 16.40 -10.40
N LEU A 133 8.55 16.55 -10.04
CA LEU A 133 8.00 17.82 -9.56
C LEU A 133 8.68 18.27 -8.26
N GLY A 134 8.97 17.34 -7.34
CA GLY A 134 9.75 17.62 -6.14
C GLY A 134 11.12 18.24 -6.43
N LYS A 135 11.87 17.67 -7.38
CA LYS A 135 13.15 18.22 -7.85
C LYS A 135 13.00 19.58 -8.54
N LYS A 136 12.04 19.73 -9.45
CA LYS A 136 11.75 21.03 -10.11
C LYS A 136 11.42 22.13 -9.10
N ILE A 137 10.59 21.84 -8.10
CA ILE A 137 10.28 22.77 -6.99
C ILE A 137 11.54 23.12 -6.20
N LYS A 138 12.43 22.16 -5.91
CA LYS A 138 13.70 22.40 -5.21
C LYS A 138 14.58 23.37 -6.01
N ILE A 139 14.80 23.12 -7.30
CA ILE A 139 15.60 23.97 -8.19
C ILE A 139 15.03 25.39 -8.26
N VAL A 140 13.71 25.55 -8.39
CA VAL A 140 13.07 26.88 -8.41
C VAL A 140 13.22 27.60 -7.07
N LYS A 141 13.12 26.89 -5.93
CA LYS A 141 13.37 27.46 -4.60
C LYS A 141 14.83 27.88 -4.40
N GLU A 142 15.78 27.12 -4.91
CA GLU A 142 17.22 27.45 -4.85
C GLU A 142 17.51 28.70 -5.69
N ARG A 143 17.03 28.76 -6.93
CA ARG A 143 17.13 29.97 -7.78
C ARG A 143 16.44 31.20 -7.18
N LEU A 144 15.33 31.00 -6.47
CA LEU A 144 14.64 32.08 -5.77
C LEU A 144 15.48 32.58 -4.58
N LYS A 145 16.10 31.69 -3.80
CA LYS A 145 17.04 32.06 -2.73
C LYS A 145 18.26 32.81 -3.29
N GLU A 146 18.89 32.28 -4.34
CA GLU A 146 20.02 32.94 -5.03
C GLU A 146 19.65 34.37 -5.48
N SER A 147 18.48 34.51 -6.11
CA SER A 147 17.99 35.82 -6.59
C SER A 147 17.63 36.78 -5.45
N ILE A 148 17.32 36.27 -4.24
CA ILE A 148 17.11 37.08 -3.04
C ILE A 148 18.44 37.47 -2.41
N SER A 149 19.42 36.55 -2.28
CA SER A 149 20.76 36.88 -1.76
C SER A 149 21.50 37.87 -2.66
N MET A 150 21.22 37.91 -3.96
CA MET A 150 21.74 38.97 -4.84
C MET A 150 21.23 40.37 -4.45
N LEU A 151 20.07 40.51 -3.79
CA LEU A 151 19.58 41.80 -3.28
C LEU A 151 20.30 42.26 -2.00
N GLU A 152 21.07 41.38 -1.37
CA GLU A 152 21.85 41.68 -0.16
C GLU A 152 23.27 42.18 -0.51
N ASP A 153 23.74 41.94 -1.74
CA ASP A 153 25.00 42.46 -2.28
C ASP A 153 24.96 44.01 -2.37
N PRO A 154 25.92 44.74 -1.79
CA PRO A 154 25.91 46.21 -1.77
C PRO A 154 25.88 46.87 -3.15
N ASP A 155 26.60 46.33 -4.14
CA ASP A 155 26.69 46.90 -5.48
C ASP A 155 25.42 46.61 -6.29
N PHE A 156 24.88 45.39 -6.15
CA PHE A 156 23.58 45.03 -6.72
C PHE A 156 22.46 45.88 -6.11
N LYS A 157 22.44 46.00 -4.78
CA LYS A 157 21.43 46.77 -4.04
C LYS A 157 21.47 48.25 -4.42
N LYS A 158 22.66 48.85 -4.49
CA LYS A 158 22.82 50.22 -4.98
C LYS A 158 22.20 50.38 -6.36
N ARG A 159 22.47 49.45 -7.29
CA ARG A 159 21.81 49.49 -8.61
C ARG A 159 20.29 49.31 -8.51
N TYR A 160 19.81 48.38 -7.71
CA TYR A 160 18.38 48.10 -7.50
C TYR A 160 17.60 49.28 -6.91
N ASP A 161 18.24 50.08 -6.06
CA ASP A 161 17.64 51.26 -5.44
C ASP A 161 17.64 52.49 -6.37
N PHE A 162 18.65 52.66 -7.24
CA PHE A 162 18.78 53.82 -8.14
C PHE A 162 18.33 53.62 -9.60
N ASP A 163 18.28 52.38 -10.11
CA ASP A 163 17.88 52.03 -11.49
C ASP A 163 16.46 51.43 -11.50
N ASP A 164 15.48 52.29 -11.77
CA ASP A 164 14.04 51.98 -11.76
C ASP A 164 13.66 50.82 -12.70
N ASP A 165 14.32 50.72 -13.86
CA ASP A 165 14.03 49.68 -14.84
C ASP A 165 14.69 48.35 -14.46
N PHE A 166 15.90 48.38 -13.91
CA PHE A 166 16.53 47.21 -13.29
C PHE A 166 15.70 46.69 -12.10
N ARG A 167 15.12 47.59 -11.29
CA ARG A 167 14.19 47.22 -10.20
C ARG A 167 12.95 46.50 -10.74
N LYS A 168 12.28 47.07 -11.76
CA LYS A 168 11.11 46.46 -12.41
C LYS A 168 11.42 45.09 -13.00
N GLN A 169 12.53 44.95 -13.73
CA GLN A 169 12.95 43.67 -14.34
C GLN A 169 13.18 42.57 -13.30
N ASN A 170 13.86 42.89 -12.19
CA ASN A 170 14.09 41.94 -11.11
C ASN A 170 12.78 41.59 -10.36
N ALA A 171 11.89 42.56 -10.13
CA ALA A 171 10.57 42.30 -9.55
C ALA A 171 9.74 41.33 -10.43
N ILE A 172 9.69 41.56 -11.74
CA ILE A 172 9.01 40.67 -12.71
C ILE A 172 9.63 39.27 -12.67
N ARG A 173 10.96 39.15 -12.66
CA ARG A 173 11.67 37.86 -12.59
C ARG A 173 11.38 37.10 -11.29
N LEU A 174 11.41 37.77 -10.15
CA LEU A 174 11.09 37.16 -8.85
C LEU A 174 9.64 36.70 -8.79
N GLU A 175 8.71 37.48 -9.33
CA GLU A 175 7.30 37.13 -9.36
C GLU A 175 7.03 35.94 -10.31
N ALA A 176 7.65 35.91 -11.49
CA ALA A 176 7.60 34.75 -12.37
C ALA A 176 8.13 33.47 -11.69
N LEU A 177 9.21 33.55 -10.92
CA LEU A 177 9.73 32.41 -10.14
C LEU A 177 8.74 31.96 -9.04
N ARG A 178 8.06 32.89 -8.36
CA ARG A 178 7.00 32.56 -7.38
C ARG A 178 5.82 31.87 -8.05
N GLN A 179 5.35 32.38 -9.19
CA GLN A 179 4.24 31.81 -9.95
C GLN A 179 4.57 30.39 -10.43
N ILE A 180 5.77 30.17 -10.98
CA ILE A 180 6.25 28.82 -11.36
C ILE A 180 6.29 27.89 -10.14
N ALA A 181 6.81 28.35 -8.99
CA ALA A 181 6.85 27.55 -7.77
C ALA A 181 5.44 27.17 -7.27
N GLN A 182 4.48 28.09 -7.32
CA GLN A 182 3.07 27.85 -6.98
C GLN A 182 2.40 26.88 -7.96
N GLN A 183 2.62 27.03 -9.27
CA GLN A 183 2.07 26.15 -10.29
C GLN A 183 2.59 24.72 -10.12
N LEU A 184 3.90 24.54 -9.95
CA LEU A 184 4.50 23.23 -9.68
C LEU A 184 3.98 22.63 -8.37
N LYS A 185 3.77 23.44 -7.31
CA LYS A 185 3.17 22.97 -6.06
C LYS A 185 1.74 22.47 -6.27
N LYS A 186 0.89 23.21 -6.98
CA LYS A 186 -0.48 22.80 -7.34
C LYS A 186 -0.50 21.52 -8.19
N GLN A 187 0.42 21.39 -9.16
CA GLN A 187 0.58 20.15 -9.94
C GLN A 187 0.98 18.96 -9.04
N LYS A 188 1.88 19.19 -8.08
CA LYS A 188 2.33 18.16 -7.14
C LYS A 188 1.19 17.72 -6.21
N GLU A 189 0.44 18.67 -5.65
CA GLU A 189 -0.75 18.41 -4.83
C GLU A 189 -1.85 17.67 -5.63
N GLY A 190 -2.02 18.03 -6.91
CA GLY A 190 -2.95 17.34 -7.82
C GLY A 190 -2.52 15.93 -8.24
N LEU A 191 -1.23 15.60 -8.19
CA LEU A 191 -0.77 14.21 -8.29
C LEU A 191 -0.93 13.48 -6.95
N GLU A 192 -0.70 14.16 -5.82
CA GLU A 192 -0.86 13.59 -4.49
C GLU A 192 -2.29 13.14 -4.21
N SER A 193 -3.30 13.86 -4.73
CA SER A 193 -4.71 13.44 -4.66
C SER A 193 -5.11 12.31 -5.63
N LYS A 194 -4.28 12.02 -6.65
CA LYS A 194 -4.51 10.95 -7.63
C LYS A 194 -3.79 9.65 -7.29
N MET A 195 -2.66 9.73 -6.59
CA MET A 195 -1.98 8.55 -6.06
C MET A 195 -2.90 7.86 -5.04
N SER A 196 -3.03 6.53 -5.13
CA SER A 196 -3.81 5.81 -4.14
C SER A 196 -3.11 5.88 -2.78
N LYS A 197 -3.88 6.14 -1.71
CA LYS A 197 -3.39 5.98 -0.33
C LYS A 197 -2.86 4.57 -0.12
N ASP A 198 -3.66 3.59 -0.55
CA ASP A 198 -3.32 2.17 -0.55
C ASP A 198 -2.88 1.77 -1.95
N MET A 199 -1.56 1.71 -2.16
CA MET A 199 -0.96 1.29 -3.42
C MET A 199 -1.44 -0.13 -3.78
N PRO A 200 -1.92 -0.40 -5.01
CA PRO A 200 -2.43 -1.74 -5.38
C PRO A 200 -1.41 -2.87 -5.15
N LEU A 201 -0.13 -2.58 -5.36
CA LEU A 201 0.99 -3.48 -5.09
C LEU A 201 1.17 -3.79 -3.58
N MET A 202 0.94 -2.79 -2.72
CA MET A 202 0.97 -2.95 -1.26
C MET A 202 -0.22 -3.77 -0.77
N LEU A 203 -1.41 -3.57 -1.35
CA LEU A 203 -2.61 -4.38 -1.06
C LEU A 203 -2.39 -5.86 -1.38
N LYS A 204 -1.81 -6.20 -2.55
CA LYS A 204 -1.44 -7.59 -2.89
C LYS A 204 -0.51 -8.22 -1.84
N ASN A 205 0.44 -7.47 -1.30
CA ASN A 205 1.31 -7.94 -0.22
C ASN A 205 0.61 -8.08 1.14
N MET A 206 -0.30 -7.17 1.49
CA MET A 206 -1.12 -7.30 2.71
C MET A 206 -1.99 -8.56 2.65
N GLU A 207 -2.53 -8.88 1.46
CA GLU A 207 -3.27 -10.13 1.25
C GLU A 207 -2.39 -11.37 1.44
N ILE A 208 -1.18 -11.40 0.86
CA ILE A 208 -0.21 -12.51 1.06
C ILE A 208 0.10 -12.68 2.55
N LYS A 209 0.38 -11.58 3.27
CA LYS A 209 0.65 -11.61 4.71
C LYS A 209 -0.55 -12.10 5.52
N ARG A 210 -1.76 -11.65 5.18
CA ARG A 210 -3.01 -12.11 5.79
C ARG A 210 -3.21 -13.61 5.59
N LEU A 211 -3.03 -14.11 4.37
CA LEU A 211 -3.19 -15.54 4.04
C LEU A 211 -2.17 -16.41 4.78
N LYS A 212 -0.89 -15.98 4.86
CA LYS A 212 0.12 -16.65 5.70
C LYS A 212 -0.29 -16.71 7.17
N ASN A 213 -0.75 -15.59 7.73
CA ASN A 213 -1.21 -15.54 9.12
C ASN A 213 -2.43 -16.46 9.36
N GLN A 214 -3.39 -16.48 8.43
CA GLN A 214 -4.59 -17.33 8.51
C GLN A 214 -4.23 -18.83 8.48
N LEU A 215 -3.24 -19.24 7.69
CA LEU A 215 -2.72 -20.62 7.72
C LEU A 215 -2.06 -20.94 9.07
N VAL A 216 -1.19 -20.07 9.58
CA VAL A 216 -0.55 -20.27 10.89
C VAL A 216 -1.58 -20.38 12.03
N GLU A 217 -2.61 -19.52 12.03
CA GLU A 217 -3.67 -19.53 13.05
C GLU A 217 -4.59 -20.75 12.94
N LEU A 218 -4.88 -21.19 11.72
CA LEU A 218 -5.62 -22.42 11.44
C LEU A 218 -4.86 -23.66 11.92
N ASN A 219 -3.55 -23.73 11.63
CA ASN A 219 -2.66 -24.83 12.03
C ASN A 219 -2.54 -24.89 13.56
N ASN A 220 -2.36 -23.75 14.23
CA ASN A 220 -2.37 -23.67 15.68
C ASN A 220 -3.72 -24.12 16.28
N SER A 221 -4.85 -23.72 15.69
CA SER A 221 -6.19 -24.11 16.15
C SER A 221 -6.45 -25.60 16.00
N PHE A 222 -5.94 -26.22 14.93
CA PHE A 222 -5.99 -27.67 14.72
C PHE A 222 -5.07 -28.42 15.68
N ARG A 223 -3.82 -27.97 15.90
CA ARG A 223 -2.90 -28.53 16.91
C ARG A 223 -3.51 -28.51 18.31
N MET A 224 -4.19 -27.42 18.67
CA MET A 224 -4.94 -27.27 19.93
C MET A 224 -6.29 -28.01 19.95
N ARG A 225 -6.60 -28.83 18.94
CA ARG A 225 -7.84 -29.62 18.79
C ARG A 225 -9.14 -28.80 18.88
N ARG A 226 -9.07 -27.49 18.56
CA ARG A 226 -10.24 -26.58 18.55
C ARG A 226 -11.11 -26.73 17.30
N ILE A 227 -10.56 -27.35 16.25
CA ILE A 227 -11.18 -27.54 14.94
C ILE A 227 -11.02 -29.00 14.56
N GLU A 228 -12.08 -29.61 14.03
CA GLU A 228 -12.03 -30.98 13.51
C GLU A 228 -11.17 -31.09 12.24
N ARG A 229 -10.67 -32.30 11.95
CA ARG A 229 -9.82 -32.55 10.77
C ARG A 229 -10.49 -32.20 9.45
N LYS A 230 -11.76 -32.55 9.24
CA LYS A 230 -12.48 -32.27 7.98
C LYS A 230 -12.57 -30.77 7.63
N PRO A 231 -13.06 -29.88 8.52
CA PRO A 231 -13.05 -28.44 8.25
C PRO A 231 -11.63 -27.85 8.18
N TYR A 232 -10.67 -28.38 8.94
CA TYR A 232 -9.26 -28.00 8.82
C TYR A 232 -8.71 -28.27 7.41
N ASP A 233 -8.79 -29.52 6.91
CA ASP A 233 -8.25 -29.93 5.61
C ASP A 233 -8.85 -29.07 4.47
N LYS A 234 -10.15 -28.72 4.57
CA LYS A 234 -10.85 -27.85 3.62
C LYS A 234 -10.38 -26.39 3.67
N LEU A 235 -10.29 -25.78 4.86
CA LEU A 235 -9.84 -24.39 5.00
C LEU A 235 -8.34 -24.25 4.65
N HIS A 236 -7.53 -25.24 5.02
CA HIS A 236 -6.10 -25.26 4.75
C HIS A 236 -5.82 -25.31 3.25
N SER A 237 -6.51 -26.21 2.52
CA SER A 237 -6.40 -26.28 1.05
C SER A 237 -6.90 -24.99 0.37
N GLU A 238 -8.00 -24.40 0.82
CA GLU A 238 -8.52 -23.13 0.28
C GLU A 238 -7.54 -21.96 0.48
N TYR A 239 -7.04 -21.76 1.70
CA TYR A 239 -6.08 -20.70 2.02
C TYR A 239 -4.73 -20.93 1.33
N SER A 240 -4.25 -22.18 1.26
CA SER A 240 -3.02 -22.54 0.54
C SER A 240 -3.15 -22.24 -0.95
N GLN A 241 -4.29 -22.59 -1.58
CA GLN A 241 -4.51 -22.29 -2.99
C GLN A 241 -4.59 -20.78 -3.26
N LYS A 242 -5.24 -20.01 -2.37
CA LYS A 242 -5.26 -18.53 -2.44
C LYS A 242 -3.86 -17.96 -2.29
N LEU A 243 -3.05 -18.46 -1.35
CA LEU A 243 -1.68 -18.02 -1.14
C LEU A 243 -0.79 -18.32 -2.36
N LYS A 244 -0.85 -19.54 -2.92
CA LYS A 244 -0.12 -19.90 -4.15
C LYS A 244 -0.48 -18.97 -5.32
N LYS A 245 -1.77 -18.67 -5.52
CA LYS A 245 -2.23 -17.70 -6.55
C LYS A 245 -1.71 -16.28 -6.30
N ALA A 246 -1.75 -15.79 -5.06
CA ALA A 246 -1.26 -14.46 -4.71
C ALA A 246 0.27 -14.33 -4.90
N LEU A 247 1.03 -15.37 -4.52
CA LEU A 247 2.49 -15.45 -4.74
C LEU A 247 2.83 -15.50 -6.23
N ALA A 248 2.11 -16.29 -7.04
CA ALA A 248 2.28 -16.32 -8.48
C ALA A 248 2.01 -14.94 -9.13
N SER A 249 0.94 -14.24 -8.72
CA SER A 249 0.65 -12.87 -9.17
C SER A 249 1.75 -11.87 -8.77
N ARG A 250 2.34 -12.03 -7.57
CA ARG A 250 3.52 -11.24 -7.15
C ARG A 250 4.74 -11.53 -8.02
N LYS A 251 5.05 -12.81 -8.32
CA LYS A 251 6.16 -13.24 -9.17
C LYS A 251 6.03 -12.64 -10.58
N LEU A 252 4.84 -12.72 -11.18
CA LEU A 252 4.52 -12.11 -12.48
C LEU A 252 4.70 -10.58 -12.46
N THR A 253 4.15 -9.90 -11.44
CA THR A 253 4.29 -8.45 -11.28
C THR A 253 5.77 -8.04 -11.16
N ASN A 254 6.57 -8.78 -10.38
CA ASN A 254 8.02 -8.60 -10.27
C ASN A 254 8.72 -8.76 -11.63
N THR A 255 8.35 -9.75 -12.43
CA THR A 255 8.88 -9.93 -13.80
C THR A 255 8.56 -8.72 -14.68
N HIS A 256 7.33 -8.23 -14.67
CA HIS A 256 6.93 -7.07 -15.50
C HIS A 256 7.64 -5.78 -15.06
N LEU A 257 7.87 -5.58 -13.76
CA LEU A 257 8.69 -4.48 -13.24
C LEU A 257 10.17 -4.60 -13.66
N LYS A 258 10.75 -5.81 -13.62
CA LYS A 258 12.11 -6.07 -14.13
C LYS A 258 12.21 -5.80 -15.64
N MET A 259 11.20 -6.18 -16.43
CA MET A 259 11.15 -5.87 -17.86
C MET A 259 11.05 -4.37 -18.13
N TRP A 260 10.27 -3.62 -17.35
CA TRP A 260 10.20 -2.17 -17.46
C TRP A 260 11.55 -1.50 -17.14
N VAL A 261 12.20 -1.92 -16.04
CA VAL A 261 13.57 -1.48 -15.70
C VAL A 261 14.57 -1.81 -16.83
N SER A 262 14.44 -2.97 -17.47
CA SER A 262 15.27 -3.34 -18.62
C SER A 262 15.07 -2.40 -19.81
N ARG A 263 13.81 -2.10 -20.18
CA ARG A 263 13.48 -1.13 -21.24
C ARG A 263 14.08 0.25 -20.96
N LEU A 264 13.92 0.77 -19.74
CA LEU A 264 14.52 2.04 -19.33
C LEU A 264 16.06 2.04 -19.40
N LYS A 265 16.70 0.90 -19.12
CA LYS A 265 18.16 0.75 -19.26
C LYS A 265 18.58 0.74 -20.74
N THR A 266 17.80 0.12 -21.63
CA THR A 266 17.99 0.23 -23.09
C THR A 266 17.86 1.68 -23.56
N ASP A 267 16.78 2.38 -23.18
CA ASP A 267 16.57 3.79 -23.53
C ASP A 267 17.74 4.67 -23.07
N GLN A 268 18.24 4.44 -21.84
CA GLN A 268 19.42 5.14 -21.31
C GLN A 268 20.69 4.89 -22.13
N GLU A 269 20.90 3.66 -22.60
CA GLU A 269 22.06 3.29 -23.42
C GLU A 269 21.95 3.84 -24.86
N GLU A 270 20.75 3.89 -25.44
CA GLU A 270 20.52 4.59 -26.71
C GLU A 270 20.87 6.08 -26.63
N LEU A 271 20.53 6.75 -25.53
CA LEU A 271 20.92 8.14 -25.29
C LEU A 271 22.43 8.31 -25.18
N ARG A 272 23.15 7.38 -24.52
CA ARG A 272 24.62 7.37 -24.49
C ARG A 272 25.22 7.19 -25.89
N ASN A 273 24.70 6.27 -26.67
CA ASN A 273 25.12 6.07 -28.07
C ASN A 273 24.89 7.32 -28.93
N LYS A 274 23.79 8.07 -28.72
CA LYS A 274 23.57 9.38 -29.35
C LYS A 274 24.65 10.41 -28.97
N ILE A 275 25.17 10.40 -27.74
CA ILE A 275 26.31 11.26 -27.33
C ILE A 275 27.60 10.86 -28.08
N GLU A 276 27.90 9.58 -28.24
CA GLU A 276 29.08 9.13 -28.99
C GLU A 276 28.98 9.52 -30.49
N LEU A 277 27.81 9.35 -31.10
CA LEU A 277 27.56 9.84 -32.46
C LEU A 277 27.75 11.36 -32.58
N LEU A 278 27.30 12.15 -31.60
CA LEU A 278 27.55 13.59 -31.56
C LEU A 278 29.04 13.93 -31.41
N LYS A 279 29.84 13.12 -30.70
CA LYS A 279 31.31 13.29 -30.65
C LYS A 279 31.92 13.04 -32.03
N GLY A 280 31.49 11.98 -32.72
CA GLY A 280 31.90 11.68 -34.09
C GLY A 280 31.61 12.83 -35.06
N ARG A 281 30.36 13.32 -35.09
CA ARG A 281 29.94 14.47 -35.92
C ARG A 281 30.69 15.77 -35.63
N LYS A 282 31.11 15.96 -34.37
CA LYS A 282 31.97 17.10 -34.00
C LYS A 282 33.41 16.91 -34.51
N ALA A 283 33.93 15.68 -34.51
CA ALA A 283 35.26 15.37 -35.02
C ALA A 283 35.34 15.52 -36.56
N SER A 284 34.31 15.09 -37.30
CA SER A 284 34.15 15.32 -38.74
C SER A 284 33.84 16.77 -39.12
N ARG A 285 33.63 17.65 -38.13
CA ARG A 285 33.25 19.07 -38.28
C ARG A 285 31.84 19.33 -38.86
N GLU A 286 30.98 18.30 -38.94
CA GLU A 286 29.56 18.46 -39.30
C GLU A 286 28.80 19.37 -38.32
N ILE A 287 29.18 19.34 -37.04
CA ILE A 287 28.59 20.20 -36.01
C ILE A 287 29.65 21.03 -35.29
N ASN A 288 29.29 22.27 -34.94
CA ASN A 288 30.20 23.17 -34.24
C ASN A 288 30.29 22.85 -32.73
N LYS A 289 31.33 23.39 -32.08
CA LYS A 289 31.62 23.15 -30.65
C LYS A 289 30.50 23.64 -29.70
N LYS A 290 29.70 24.64 -30.10
CA LYS A 290 28.58 25.18 -29.30
C LYS A 290 27.38 24.23 -29.36
N THR A 291 26.91 23.90 -30.57
CA THR A 291 25.79 22.99 -30.79
C THR A 291 26.04 21.59 -30.21
N PHE A 292 27.29 21.11 -30.25
CA PHE A 292 27.67 19.87 -29.56
C PHE A 292 27.48 19.94 -28.05
N LYS A 293 27.94 21.03 -27.40
CA LYS A 293 27.81 21.21 -25.95
C LYS A 293 26.35 21.28 -25.53
N GLU A 294 25.53 22.03 -26.29
CA GLU A 294 24.10 22.20 -26.02
C GLU A 294 23.36 20.87 -26.11
N LYS A 295 23.47 20.15 -27.23
CA LYS A 295 22.82 18.84 -27.42
C LYS A 295 23.33 17.77 -26.44
N LYS A 296 24.63 17.77 -26.12
CA LYS A 296 25.19 16.85 -25.11
C LYS A 296 24.58 17.12 -23.73
N ALA A 297 24.51 18.39 -23.30
CA ALA A 297 23.95 18.76 -21.99
C ALA A 297 22.42 18.59 -21.90
N GLU A 298 21.73 18.50 -23.03
CA GLU A 298 20.32 18.10 -23.11
C GLU A 298 20.16 16.59 -22.90
N ILE A 299 20.86 15.77 -23.69
CA ILE A 299 20.82 14.30 -23.58
C ILE A 299 21.33 13.82 -22.21
N GLU A 300 22.34 14.47 -21.62
CA GLU A 300 22.83 14.12 -20.28
C GLU A 300 21.76 14.30 -19.19
N LYS A 301 20.86 15.29 -19.31
CA LYS A 301 19.73 15.46 -18.39
C LYS A 301 18.65 14.40 -18.59
N GLU A 302 18.45 13.95 -19.82
CA GLU A 302 17.54 12.83 -20.11
C GLU A 302 18.08 11.51 -19.53
N ILE A 303 19.38 11.25 -19.67
CA ILE A 303 20.08 10.10 -19.06
C ILE A 303 19.96 10.12 -17.53
N GLU A 304 20.16 11.29 -16.90
CA GLU A 304 19.96 11.48 -15.46
C GLU A 304 18.51 11.17 -15.06
N LYS A 305 17.54 11.76 -15.76
CA LYS A 305 16.11 11.54 -15.52
C LYS A 305 15.73 10.06 -15.61
N ILE A 306 16.15 9.34 -16.66
CA ILE A 306 15.88 7.91 -16.82
C ILE A 306 16.57 7.09 -15.71
N GLY A 307 17.76 7.49 -15.27
CA GLY A 307 18.46 6.87 -14.13
C GLY A 307 17.68 6.99 -12.81
N GLU A 308 16.98 8.11 -12.61
CA GLU A 308 16.06 8.28 -11.47
C GLU A 308 14.81 7.42 -11.62
N ASP A 309 14.23 7.36 -12.82
CA ASP A 309 13.04 6.54 -13.12
C ASP A 309 13.34 5.06 -12.81
N ILE A 310 14.49 4.54 -13.26
CA ILE A 310 15.02 3.21 -12.91
C ILE A 310 15.09 3.04 -11.38
N SER A 311 15.73 3.97 -10.67
CA SER A 311 15.89 3.90 -9.20
C SER A 311 14.55 3.95 -8.44
N ILE A 312 13.51 4.53 -9.02
CA ILE A 312 12.16 4.56 -8.46
C ILE A 312 11.45 3.23 -8.73
N VAL A 313 11.48 2.71 -9.96
CA VAL A 313 10.83 1.42 -10.30
C VAL A 313 11.48 0.26 -9.54
N GLU A 314 12.82 0.24 -9.41
CA GLU A 314 13.55 -0.81 -8.69
C GLU A 314 13.16 -0.92 -7.21
N LYS A 315 12.65 0.15 -6.57
CA LYS A 315 12.16 0.12 -5.18
C LYS A 315 10.83 -0.62 -5.02
N PHE A 316 10.09 -0.85 -6.10
CA PHE A 316 8.83 -1.59 -6.10
C PHE A 316 9.01 -3.08 -6.44
N ILE A 317 10.21 -3.50 -6.87
CA ILE A 317 10.52 -4.91 -7.08
C ILE A 317 10.73 -5.56 -5.72
N PHE A 318 9.90 -6.57 -5.41
CA PHE A 318 10.06 -7.31 -4.16
C PHE A 318 11.31 -8.17 -4.20
N LYS A 319 12.10 -8.07 -3.13
CA LYS A 319 13.14 -9.03 -2.79
C LYS A 319 12.42 -10.19 -2.12
N ASP A 320 12.59 -11.38 -2.68
CA ASP A 320 12.13 -12.64 -2.10
C ASP A 320 13.01 -13.03 -0.89
#